data_AF-A0AAU6CHJ1-F1
#
_entry.id   AF-A0AAU6CHJ1-F1
#
_cell.length_a   1.000
_cell.length_b   1.000
_cell.length_c   1.000
_cell.angle_alpha   90.00
_cell.angle_beta   90.00
_cell.angle_gamma   90.00
#
_symmetry.space_group_name_H-M   'P 1'
#
loop_
_entity.id
_entity.type
_entity.pdbx_description
1 polymer ?
#
loop_
_entity_poly.entity_id
_entity_poly.type
_entity_poly.pdbx_seq_one_letter_code
_entity_poly.pdbx_strand_id
1 'polypeptide(L)'
;MVGYGRTWPGAVRTEVSLSHRPGSTGFVSDIARLERFGKPDRNGLALLITNEAGLWMPPKQDDTRDRDFRLHEGRTLPNPLLRGGGDYPANTRNLRGSFSLNWQPHSLQDGPGGEFRQLAVFTERQPSGLMIQS
;
A
#
# COMPACT_ATOMS: atom_id res chain seq x y z
N MET A 1 -25.02 -5.88 -27.68
CA MET A 1 -25.23 -7.05 -26.81
C MET A 1 -24.91 -6.61 -25.39
N VAL A 2 -25.92 -6.39 -24.55
CA VAL A 2 -25.77 -5.83 -23.20
C VAL A 2 -25.92 -6.97 -22.20
N GLY A 3 -24.85 -7.32 -21.49
CA GLY A 3 -24.86 -8.34 -20.44
C GLY A 3 -25.15 -7.74 -19.08
N TYR A 4 -26.26 -8.14 -18.45
CA TYR A 4 -26.60 -7.80 -17.06
C TYR A 4 -25.71 -8.57 -16.09
N GLY A 5 -24.88 -7.86 -15.33
CA GLY A 5 -24.15 -8.41 -14.19
C GLY A 5 -25.05 -8.52 -12.97
N ARG A 6 -25.27 -9.75 -12.47
CA ARG A 6 -25.91 -9.99 -11.17
C ARG A 6 -25.00 -9.49 -10.06
N THR A 7 -25.45 -8.52 -9.27
CA THR A 7 -24.83 -8.10 -8.01
C THR A 7 -25.44 -8.88 -6.86
N TRP A 8 -24.61 -9.62 -6.11
CA TRP A 8 -25.01 -10.30 -4.88
C TRP A 8 -25.10 -9.29 -3.71
N PRO A 9 -26.14 -9.33 -2.87
CA PRO A 9 -26.18 -8.54 -1.64
C PRO A 9 -25.03 -9.00 -0.72
N GLY A 10 -24.10 -8.10 -0.40
CA GLY A 10 -22.92 -8.40 0.43
C GLY A 10 -21.60 -8.48 -0.33
N ALA A 11 -21.59 -8.35 -1.66
CA ALA A 11 -20.35 -8.25 -2.42
C ALA A 11 -19.68 -6.87 -2.18
N VAL A 12 -18.69 -6.83 -1.29
CA VAL A 12 -17.80 -5.67 -1.17
C VAL A 12 -17.02 -5.56 -2.47
N ARG A 13 -17.26 -4.49 -3.22
CA ARG A 13 -16.54 -4.24 -4.46
C ARG A 13 -15.17 -3.68 -4.10
N THR A 14 -14.16 -4.55 -4.07
CA THR A 14 -12.76 -4.15 -3.84
C THR A 14 -12.16 -3.54 -5.10
N GLU A 15 -11.60 -2.34 -4.97
CA GLU A 15 -10.76 -1.77 -6.02
C GLU A 15 -9.31 -2.23 -5.79
N VAL A 16 -8.78 -3.01 -6.72
CA VAL A 16 -7.40 -3.52 -6.63
C VAL A 16 -6.49 -2.64 -7.48
N SER A 17 -5.47 -2.06 -6.85
CA SER A 17 -4.35 -1.46 -7.57
C SER A 17 -3.17 -2.42 -7.58
N LEU A 18 -2.78 -2.84 -8.78
CA LEU A 18 -1.48 -3.47 -9.02
C LEU A 18 -0.48 -2.37 -9.37
N SER A 19 0.65 -2.32 -8.66
CA SER A 19 1.64 -1.27 -8.92
C SER A 19 2.36 -1.52 -10.24
N HIS A 20 2.08 -0.67 -11.23
CA HIS A 20 2.77 -0.66 -12.53
C HIS A 20 4.07 0.17 -12.49
N ARG A 21 4.37 0.82 -11.36
CA ARG A 21 5.61 1.60 -11.16
C ARG A 21 6.56 0.82 -10.26
N PRO A 22 7.80 0.53 -10.69
CA PRO A 22 8.72 -0.24 -9.87
C PRO A 22 9.07 0.50 -8.58
N GLY A 23 9.19 -0.26 -7.51
CA GLY A 23 9.75 0.21 -6.23
C GLY A 23 8.76 0.84 -5.25
N SER A 24 9.31 1.15 -4.08
CA SER A 24 8.59 1.57 -2.87
C SER A 24 7.68 2.79 -3.04
N THR A 25 8.13 3.78 -3.80
CA THR A 25 7.40 5.04 -4.03
C THR A 25 6.16 4.85 -4.91
N GLY A 26 6.23 3.92 -5.87
CA GLY A 26 5.10 3.58 -6.74
C GLY A 26 3.95 3.02 -5.92
N PHE A 27 4.26 2.02 -5.10
CA PHE A 27 3.28 1.36 -4.24
C PHE A 27 2.63 2.32 -3.22
N VAL A 28 3.41 3.17 -2.54
CA VAL A 28 2.84 4.20 -1.63
C VAL A 28 1.93 5.16 -2.39
N SER A 29 2.28 5.52 -3.63
CA SER A 29 1.42 6.38 -4.45
C SER A 29 0.11 5.70 -4.83
N ASP A 30 0.10 4.37 -4.97
CA ASP A 30 -1.12 3.60 -5.18
C ASP A 30 -2.00 3.57 -3.93
N ILE A 31 -1.43 3.42 -2.73
CA ILE A 31 -2.16 3.52 -1.45
C ILE A 31 -2.83 4.90 -1.37
N ALA A 32 -2.07 5.99 -1.59
CA ALA A 32 -2.61 7.35 -1.58
C ALA A 32 -3.70 7.56 -2.64
N ARG A 33 -3.56 6.91 -3.81
CA ARG A 33 -4.59 6.94 -4.86
C ARG A 33 -5.87 6.25 -4.39
N LEU A 34 -5.77 5.07 -3.79
CA LEU A 34 -6.91 4.33 -3.26
C LEU A 34 -7.61 5.09 -2.13
N GLU A 35 -6.88 5.77 -1.25
CA GLU A 35 -7.48 6.65 -0.24
C GLU A 35 -8.22 7.85 -0.84
N ARG A 36 -7.74 8.38 -1.97
CA ARG A 36 -8.36 9.53 -2.66
C ARG A 36 -9.63 9.14 -3.41
N PHE A 37 -9.63 8.00 -4.09
CA PHE A 37 -10.73 7.56 -4.95
C PHE A 37 -11.66 6.54 -4.30
N GLY A 38 -11.30 6.03 -3.11
CA GLY A 38 -12.11 5.13 -2.30
C GLY A 38 -13.48 5.74 -2.05
N LYS A 39 -14.52 4.97 -2.39
CA LYS A 39 -15.92 5.34 -2.12
C LYS A 39 -16.35 4.77 -0.77
N PRO A 40 -17.36 5.36 -0.10
CA PRO A 40 -17.88 4.87 1.19
C PRO A 40 -18.26 3.39 1.20
N ASP A 41 -18.64 2.85 0.06
CA ASP A 41 -19.11 1.49 -0.17
C ASP A 41 -18.04 0.54 -0.72
N ARG A 42 -16.78 0.97 -0.80
CA ARG A 42 -15.69 0.20 -1.41
C ARG A 42 -14.42 0.24 -0.59
N ASN A 43 -13.86 -0.94 -0.36
CA ASN A 43 -12.54 -1.08 0.21
C ASN A 43 -11.50 -1.00 -0.91
N GLY A 44 -10.45 -0.22 -0.71
CA GLY A 44 -9.29 -0.23 -1.60
C GLY A 44 -8.29 -1.28 -1.15
N LEU A 45 -7.68 -1.98 -2.10
CA LEU A 45 -6.58 -2.92 -1.85
C LEU A 45 -5.39 -2.59 -2.75
N ALA A 46 -4.27 -2.20 -2.16
CA ALA A 46 -2.98 -2.18 -2.84
C ALA A 46 -2.30 -3.53 -2.62
N LEU A 47 -1.99 -4.24 -3.72
CA LEU A 47 -1.30 -5.51 -3.67
C LEU A 47 0.02 -5.41 -4.46
N LEU A 48 1.11 -5.75 -3.80
CA LEU A 48 2.43 -5.89 -4.39
C LEU A 48 2.87 -7.34 -4.27
N ILE A 49 3.27 -7.95 -5.37
CA ILE A 49 3.93 -9.27 -5.40
C ILE A 49 5.26 -9.05 -6.10
N THR A 50 6.36 -9.45 -5.47
CA THR A 50 7.70 -9.22 -6.01
C THR A 50 8.68 -10.27 -5.51
N ASN A 51 9.76 -10.48 -6.26
CA ASN A 51 10.93 -11.25 -5.84
C ASN A 51 12.12 -10.36 -5.43
N GLU A 52 11.94 -9.04 -5.38
CA GLU A 52 12.98 -8.08 -5.02
C GLU A 52 13.16 -8.01 -3.48
N ALA A 53 14.09 -8.80 -2.95
CA ALA A 53 14.31 -8.91 -1.51
C ALA A 53 14.61 -7.58 -0.79
N GLY A 54 15.20 -6.60 -1.50
CA GLY A 54 15.45 -5.27 -0.96
C GLY A 54 14.19 -4.50 -0.54
N LEU A 55 13.00 -4.92 -0.99
CA LEU A 55 11.73 -4.28 -0.61
C LEU A 55 11.19 -4.77 0.73
N TRP A 56 11.41 -6.03 1.11
CA TRP A 56 10.91 -6.60 2.36
C TRP A 56 11.98 -6.82 3.42
N MET A 57 13.26 -6.87 3.05
CA MET A 57 14.35 -6.93 4.01
C MET A 57 14.59 -5.57 4.66
N PRO A 58 14.98 -5.54 5.96
CA PRO A 58 15.45 -4.32 6.59
C PRO A 58 16.60 -3.69 5.78
N PRO A 59 16.58 -2.36 5.60
CA PRO A 59 17.63 -1.68 4.87
C PRO A 59 18.97 -1.76 5.61
N LYS A 60 20.08 -1.85 4.88
CA LYS A 60 21.43 -1.86 5.47
C LYS A 60 21.91 -0.47 5.91
N GLN A 61 21.30 0.59 5.41
CA GLN A 61 21.65 1.99 5.68
C GLN A 61 20.36 2.79 5.83
N ASP A 62 20.26 3.72 6.77
CA ASP A 62 19.04 4.49 7.02
C ASP A 62 18.96 5.86 6.32
N ASP A 63 20.06 6.32 5.72
CA ASP A 63 20.18 7.69 5.24
C ASP A 63 20.03 7.82 3.72
N THR A 64 18.96 7.24 3.16
CA THR A 64 18.61 7.48 1.75
C THR A 64 17.43 8.45 1.64
N ARG A 65 17.39 9.22 0.54
CA ARG A 65 16.34 10.22 0.31
C ARG A 65 14.92 9.65 0.31
N ASP A 66 14.76 8.36 0.03
CA ASP A 66 13.49 7.65 -0.01
C ASP A 66 13.20 6.86 1.27
N ARG A 67 13.93 7.14 2.37
CA ARG A 67 13.80 6.39 3.63
C ARG A 67 12.38 6.28 4.12
N ASP A 68 11.54 7.30 4.00
CA ASP A 68 10.15 7.26 4.49
C ASP A 68 9.29 6.28 3.69
N PHE A 69 9.62 6.05 2.42
CA PHE A 69 8.84 5.22 1.50
C PHE A 69 9.17 3.73 1.58
N ARG A 70 10.28 3.32 2.21
CA ARG A 70 10.72 1.91 2.22
C ARG A 70 9.66 0.99 2.79
N LEU A 71 9.56 -0.20 2.21
CA LEU A 71 8.46 -1.12 2.47
C LEU A 71 8.86 -2.32 3.34
N HIS A 72 9.98 -2.28 4.07
CA HIS A 72 10.49 -3.48 4.76
C HIS A 72 9.51 -4.06 5.78
N GLU A 73 9.72 -5.35 6.10
CA GLU A 73 8.92 -6.11 7.06
C GLU A 73 8.75 -5.37 8.40
N GLY A 74 7.53 -5.44 8.94
CA GLY A 74 7.16 -4.89 10.24
C GLY A 74 7.10 -3.37 10.30
N ARG A 75 7.40 -2.66 9.21
CA ARG A 75 7.41 -1.20 9.21
C ARG A 75 5.99 -0.64 9.25
N THR A 76 5.78 0.45 10.00
CA THR A 76 4.61 1.32 9.80
C THR A 76 4.99 2.50 8.91
N LEU A 77 4.21 2.75 7.86
CA LEU A 77 4.43 3.93 7.00
C LEU A 77 4.20 5.21 7.81
N PRO A 78 5.18 6.14 7.84
CA PRO A 78 5.01 7.40 8.53
C PRO A 78 3.99 8.29 7.81
N ASN A 79 3.44 9.26 8.51
CA ASN A 79 2.61 10.31 7.91
C ASN A 79 3.02 11.67 8.48
N PRO A 80 3.52 12.62 7.66
CA PRO A 80 3.73 12.51 6.21
C PRO A 80 4.91 11.61 5.83
N LEU A 81 4.91 11.10 4.59
CA LEU A 81 6.10 10.50 3.98
C LEU A 81 6.87 11.58 3.22
N LEU A 82 8.08 11.87 3.67
CA LEU A 82 8.94 12.92 3.13
C LEU A 82 10.05 12.31 2.26
N ARG A 83 10.29 12.92 1.10
CA ARG A 83 11.48 12.62 0.30
C ARG A 83 12.59 13.60 0.66
N GLY A 84 13.77 13.09 0.95
CA GLY A 84 14.95 13.87 1.33
C GLY A 84 14.69 14.73 2.57
N GLY A 85 13.92 14.22 3.54
CA GLY A 85 13.57 15.00 4.74
C GLY A 85 12.66 16.21 4.51
N GLY A 86 12.09 16.37 3.31
CA GLY A 86 11.21 17.49 2.97
C GLY A 86 11.74 18.39 1.86
N ASP A 87 12.98 18.19 1.42
CA ASP A 87 13.62 18.98 0.34
C ASP A 87 12.87 18.90 -1.00
N TYR A 88 11.99 17.92 -1.17
CA TYR A 88 11.21 17.69 -2.39
C TYR A 88 9.70 17.67 -2.11
N PRO A 89 9.06 18.84 -1.86
CA PRO A 89 7.67 18.91 -1.42
C PRO A 89 6.66 18.30 -2.42
N ALA A 90 6.94 18.35 -3.72
CA ALA A 90 6.11 17.71 -4.75
C ALA A 90 6.02 16.16 -4.61
N ASN A 91 7.01 15.58 -3.93
CA ASN A 91 7.12 14.14 -3.70
C ASN A 91 6.64 13.72 -2.32
N THR A 92 6.24 14.67 -1.47
CA THR A 92 5.61 14.38 -0.19
C THR A 92 4.29 13.65 -0.40
N ARG A 93 4.02 12.64 0.42
CA ARG A 93 2.74 11.93 0.42
C ARG A 93 2.14 11.99 1.81
N ASN A 94 0.88 12.39 1.87
CA ASN A 94 0.09 12.38 3.08
C ASN A 94 -0.89 11.22 2.95
N LEU A 95 -0.71 10.21 3.79
CA LEU A 95 -1.65 9.11 3.92
C LEU A 95 -2.67 9.46 5.00
N ARG A 96 -3.93 9.09 4.81
CA ARG A 96 -4.98 9.33 5.81
C ARG A 96 -4.94 8.29 6.91
N GLY A 97 -4.65 7.04 6.54
CA GLY A 97 -4.51 5.90 7.43
C GLY A 97 -3.08 5.70 7.93
N SER A 98 -2.97 4.85 8.95
CA SER A 98 -1.71 4.27 9.42
C SER A 98 -1.62 2.84 8.89
N PHE A 99 -0.54 2.52 8.18
CA PHE A 99 -0.40 1.23 7.49
C PHE A 99 0.84 0.48 7.98
N SER A 100 0.60 -0.59 8.73
CA SER A 100 1.65 -1.56 9.09
C SER A 100 1.87 -2.53 7.94
N LEU A 101 3.12 -2.69 7.54
CA LEU A 101 3.54 -3.53 6.43
C LEU A 101 3.88 -4.92 6.94
N ASN A 102 3.11 -5.89 6.47
CA ASN A 102 3.26 -7.29 6.82
C ASN A 102 3.40 -8.10 5.52
N TRP A 103 4.62 -8.55 5.23
CA TRP A 103 4.88 -9.37 4.06
C TRP A 103 4.57 -10.82 4.33
N GLN A 104 3.95 -11.45 3.35
CA GLN A 104 3.63 -12.86 3.39
C GLN A 104 4.38 -13.59 2.28
N PRO A 105 4.85 -14.83 2.51
CA PRO A 105 5.30 -15.69 1.42
C PRO A 105 4.19 -15.83 0.37
N HIS A 106 4.55 -15.76 -0.91
CA HIS A 106 3.59 -15.93 -2.00
C HIS A 106 3.89 -17.21 -2.80
N SER A 107 5.12 -17.36 -3.26
CA SER A 107 5.57 -18.57 -3.95
C SER A 107 7.08 -18.73 -3.86
N LEU A 108 7.54 -19.96 -4.08
CA LEU A 108 8.95 -20.30 -4.16
C LEU A 108 9.18 -21.03 -5.48
N GLN A 109 10.11 -20.52 -6.29
CA GLN A 109 10.54 -21.10 -7.55
C GLN A 109 12.01 -21.51 -7.46
N ASP A 110 12.43 -22.45 -8.29
CA ASP A 110 13.83 -22.87 -8.33
C ASP A 110 14.72 -21.79 -8.96
N GLY A 111 15.92 -21.61 -8.40
CA GLY A 111 16.94 -20.69 -8.90
C GLY A 111 17.06 -19.36 -8.14
N PRO A 112 18.06 -18.52 -8.49
CA PRO A 112 18.29 -17.23 -7.83
C PRO A 112 17.09 -16.29 -7.97
N GLY A 113 16.62 -15.72 -6.84
CA GLY A 113 15.47 -14.82 -6.84
C GLY A 113 14.13 -15.54 -6.99
N GLY A 114 14.06 -16.82 -6.66
CA GLY A 114 12.82 -17.61 -6.72
C GLY A 114 11.85 -17.39 -5.56
N GLU A 115 12.26 -16.69 -4.49
CA GLU A 115 11.37 -16.33 -3.38
C GLU A 115 10.54 -15.10 -3.76
N PHE A 116 9.22 -15.30 -3.92
CA PHE A 116 8.27 -14.22 -4.08
C PHE A 116 7.52 -13.98 -2.79
N ARG A 117 7.38 -12.70 -2.44
CA ARG A 117 6.53 -12.26 -1.33
C ARG A 117 5.45 -11.33 -1.81
N GLN A 118 4.40 -11.27 -1.03
CA GLN A 118 3.29 -10.35 -1.23
C GLN A 118 3.14 -9.38 -0.06
N LEU A 119 2.74 -8.15 -0.38
CA LEU A 119 2.34 -7.13 0.57
C LEU A 119 0.95 -6.64 0.18
N ALA A 120 -0.02 -6.83 1.07
CA ALA A 120 -1.40 -6.41 0.90
C ALA A 120 -1.71 -5.28 1.90
N VAL A 121 -2.16 -4.13 1.38
CA VAL A 121 -2.57 -2.98 2.19
C VAL A 121 -4.01 -2.61 1.85
N PHE A 122 -4.87 -2.68 2.87
CA PHE A 122 -6.28 -2.30 2.76
C PHE A 122 -6.45 -0.84 3.16
N THR A 123 -7.00 -0.02 2.29
CA THR A 123 -7.42 1.35 2.61
C THR A 123 -8.88 1.30 3.04
N GLU A 124 -9.12 0.98 4.31
CA GLU A 124 -10.46 1.10 4.89
C GLU A 124 -10.75 2.55 5.26
N ARG A 125 -12.02 2.91 5.20
CA ARG A 125 -12.49 4.17 5.78
C ARG A 125 -12.51 4.00 7.30
N GLN A 126 -11.80 4.85 8.04
CA GLN A 126 -12.22 5.13 9.41
C GLN A 126 -13.63 5.72 9.32
N PRO A 127 -14.67 5.14 9.95
CA PRO A 127 -15.94 5.83 10.08
C PRO A 127 -15.70 7.10 10.90
N SER A 128 -15.70 8.24 10.22
CA SER A 128 -15.79 9.54 10.85
C SER A 128 -17.17 9.64 11.50
N GLY A 129 -17.24 9.43 12.82
CA GLY A 129 -18.44 9.70 13.59
C GLY A 129 -18.67 8.75 14.77
N LEU A 130 -17.99 9.00 15.89
CA LEU A 130 -18.64 9.00 17.19
C LEU A 130 -17.87 9.98 18.10
N MET A 131 -18.15 11.28 17.92
CA MET A 131 -17.98 12.22 19.02
C MET A 131 -19.05 11.85 20.05
N ILE A 132 -18.69 11.01 21.03
CA ILE A 132 -19.45 10.94 22.28
C ILE A 132 -18.97 12.14 23.09
N GLN A 133 -19.76 13.22 23.06
CA GLN A 133 -19.73 14.19 24.15
C GLN A 133 -20.35 13.52 25.36
N SER A 134 -19.66 13.59 26.49
CA SER A 134 -20.19 13.36 27.84
C SER A 134 -19.78 14.53 28.71
#